data_AF-A0A924XI86-F1
#
_entry.id   AF-A0A924XI86-F1
#
_cell.length_a   1.000
_cell.length_b   1.000
_cell.length_c   1.000
_cell.angle_alpha   90.00
_cell.angle_beta   90.00
_cell.angle_gamma   90.00
#
_symmetry.space_group_name_H-M   'P 1'
#
loop_
_entity.id
_entity.type
_entity.pdbx_description
1 polymer ?
#
loop_
_entity_poly.entity_id
_entity_poly.type
_entity_poly.pdbx_seq_one_letter_code
_entity_poly.pdbx_strand_id
1 'polypeptide(L)'
;MNMAGALTFVPSFRGLREFGGLPEAGNPFYSLIIALWIFFFGVLYLFLAFAKTRERFFVIVGALGKSSFALLLAALALIGELPIRAAFAGLADLFIAAIFFAWLIKTRTEV
;
A
#
# COMPACT_ATOMS: atom_id res chain seq x y z
N MET A 1 -1.99 8.10 -10.93
CA MET A 1 -2.30 8.62 -9.58
C MET A 1 -1.17 9.55 -9.13
N ASN A 2 -1.47 10.58 -8.33
CA ASN A 2 -0.49 11.60 -7.93
C ASN A 2 0.25 11.16 -6.65
N MET A 3 1.55 10.87 -6.76
CA MET A 3 2.40 10.47 -5.62
C MET A 3 2.41 11.48 -4.48
N ALA A 4 2.55 12.77 -4.79
CA ALA A 4 2.54 13.83 -3.78
C ALA A 4 1.17 13.97 -3.12
N GLY A 5 0.12 13.64 -3.87
CA GLY A 5 -1.26 13.61 -3.37
C GLY A 5 -1.51 12.56 -2.29
N ALA A 6 -0.70 11.50 -2.17
CA ALA A 6 -0.86 10.53 -1.08
C ALA A 6 -0.59 11.16 0.30
N LEU A 7 0.30 12.15 0.37
CA LEU A 7 0.68 12.81 1.62
C LEU A 7 -0.46 13.61 2.23
N THR A 8 -1.43 14.08 1.44
CA THR A 8 -2.60 14.82 1.94
C THR A 8 -3.62 13.93 2.66
N PHE A 9 -3.41 12.62 2.64
CA PHE A 9 -4.22 11.61 3.35
C PHE A 9 -3.50 11.00 4.55
N VAL A 10 -2.25 11.37 4.81
CA VAL A 10 -1.51 10.94 6.01
C VAL A 10 -1.93 11.83 7.18
N PRO A 11 -2.41 11.26 8.31
CA PRO A 11 -2.91 12.05 9.44
C PRO A 11 -1.90 13.07 9.99
N SER A 12 -0.61 12.72 10.02
CA SER A 12 0.47 13.58 10.51
C SER A 12 0.74 14.81 9.62
N PHE A 13 0.19 14.86 8.40
CA PHE A 13 0.41 15.96 7.44
C PHE A 13 -0.87 16.78 7.19
N ARG A 14 -1.62 17.08 8.25
CA ARG A 14 -2.86 17.88 8.20
C ARG A 14 -2.70 19.20 7.41
N GLY A 15 -1.59 19.91 7.57
CA GLY A 15 -1.33 21.18 6.86
C GLY A 15 -1.27 21.04 5.33
N LEU A 16 -0.82 19.90 4.79
CA LEU A 16 -0.84 19.65 3.34
C LEU A 16 -2.26 19.45 2.81
N ARG A 17 -3.13 18.85 3.63
CA ARG A 17 -4.55 18.62 3.31
C ARG A 17 -5.33 19.92 3.29
N GLU A 18 -5.11 20.76 4.30
CA GLU A 18 -5.70 22.11 4.41
C GLU A 18 -5.22 23.01 3.29
N PHE A 19 -3.92 23.00 2.98
CA PHE A 19 -3.37 23.72 1.83
C PHE A 19 -4.02 23.30 0.51
N GLY A 20 -4.31 22.00 0.35
CA GLY A 20 -5.02 21.47 -0.80
C GLY A 20 -6.53 21.73 -0.82
N GLY A 21 -7.10 22.41 0.18
CA GLY A 21 -8.54 22.67 0.30
C GLY A 21 -9.40 21.41 0.46
N LEU A 22 -8.80 20.31 0.91
CA LEU A 22 -9.49 19.04 1.07
C LEU A 22 -10.31 19.03 2.38
N PRO A 23 -11.52 18.44 2.40
CA PRO A 23 -12.36 18.38 3.60
C PRO A 23 -11.65 17.60 4.71
N GLU A 24 -12.04 17.81 5.99
CA GLU A 24 -11.43 17.10 7.11
C GLU A 24 -11.41 15.58 6.90
N ALA A 25 -10.30 14.96 7.29
CA ALA A 25 -10.19 13.51 7.29
C ALA A 25 -11.06 12.95 8.42
N GLY A 26 -11.93 11.99 8.12
CA GLY A 26 -12.68 11.24 9.12
C GLY A 26 -11.78 10.26 9.88
N ASN A 27 -12.19 9.00 9.98
CA ASN A 27 -11.37 7.99 10.66
C ASN A 27 -9.98 7.84 10.00
N PRO A 28 -8.87 7.94 10.75
CA PRO A 28 -7.50 7.80 10.24
C PRO A 28 -7.26 6.54 9.42
N PHE A 29 -7.94 5.43 9.76
CA PHE A 29 -7.88 4.16 9.04
C PHE A 29 -8.19 4.33 7.55
N TYR A 30 -9.33 4.94 7.21
CA TYR A 30 -9.74 5.09 5.82
C TYR A 30 -8.82 6.03 5.05
N SER A 31 -8.35 7.09 5.71
CA SER A 31 -7.40 8.05 5.11
C SER A 31 -6.06 7.37 4.80
N LEU A 32 -5.55 6.54 5.71
CA LEU A 32 -4.33 5.76 5.50
C LEU A 32 -4.47 4.72 4.38
N ILE A 33 -5.64 4.07 4.24
CA ILE A 33 -5.90 3.17 3.11
C ILE A 33 -5.82 3.92 1.78
N ILE A 34 -6.47 5.09 1.71
CA ILE A 34 -6.45 5.93 0.51
C ILE A 34 -5.03 6.40 0.21
N ALA A 35 -4.27 6.85 1.22
CA ALA A 35 -2.88 7.24 1.09
C ALA A 35 -2.04 6.10 0.51
N LEU A 36 -2.19 4.89 1.07
CA LEU A 36 -1.46 3.69 0.66
C LEU A 36 -1.77 3.33 -0.80
N TRP A 37 -3.04 3.36 -1.20
CA TRP A 37 -3.44 3.13 -2.59
C TRP A 37 -2.85 4.16 -3.53
N ILE A 38 -3.04 5.45 -3.26
CA ILE A 38 -2.55 6.54 -4.11
C ILE A 38 -1.04 6.47 -4.25
N PHE A 39 -0.33 6.18 -3.15
CA PHE A 39 1.13 6.03 -3.14
C PHE A 39 1.57 4.85 -4.01
N PHE A 40 1.06 3.64 -3.76
CA PHE A 40 1.47 2.45 -4.50
C PHE A 40 1.13 2.56 -5.99
N PHE A 41 -0.09 2.98 -6.34
CA PHE A 41 -0.44 3.16 -7.75
C PHE A 41 0.34 4.32 -8.40
N GLY A 42 0.63 5.40 -7.68
CA GLY A 42 1.42 6.52 -8.19
C GLY A 42 2.87 6.13 -8.50
N VAL A 43 3.56 5.59 -7.49
CA VAL A 43 4.97 5.17 -7.58
C VAL A 43 5.13 4.06 -8.60
N LEU A 44 4.27 3.05 -8.55
CA LEU A 44 4.48 1.84 -9.31
C LEU A 44 4.04 1.98 -10.77
N TYR A 45 3.03 2.80 -11.09
CA TYR A 45 2.77 3.14 -12.49
C TYR A 45 3.90 3.93 -13.12
N LEU A 46 4.58 4.80 -12.36
CA LEU A 46 5.75 5.51 -12.86
C LEU A 46 6.89 4.53 -13.17
N PHE A 47 7.17 3.59 -12.27
CA PHE A 47 8.19 2.56 -12.52
C PHE A 47 7.83 1.60 -13.66
N LEU A 48 6.54 1.32 -13.89
CA LEU A 48 6.09 0.52 -15.04
C LEU A 48 6.51 1.14 -16.38
N ALA A 49 6.58 2.47 -16.47
CA ALA A 49 7.03 3.16 -17.68
C ALA A 49 8.48 2.83 -18.08
N PHE A 50 9.31 2.42 -17.11
CA PHE A 50 10.72 2.09 -17.30
C PHE A 50 11.02 0.59 -17.15
N ALA A 51 10.01 -0.24 -16.87
CA ALA A 51 10.18 -1.66 -16.60
C ALA A 51 10.47 -2.45 -17.89
N LYS A 52 11.58 -3.21 -17.89
CA LYS A 52 11.95 -4.12 -18.99
C LYS A 52 10.97 -5.29 -19.13
N THR A 53 10.48 -5.82 -18.01
CA THR A 53 9.50 -6.91 -17.96
C THR A 53 8.28 -6.48 -17.15
N ARG A 54 7.24 -6.03 -17.87
CA ARG A 54 6.03 -5.47 -17.26
C ARG A 54 5.29 -6.47 -16.37
N GLU A 55 5.30 -7.74 -16.73
CA GLU A 55 4.68 -8.82 -15.95
C GLU A 55 5.33 -9.01 -14.58
N ARG A 56 6.67 -9.14 -14.55
CA ARG A 56 7.41 -9.29 -13.29
C ARG A 56 7.25 -8.06 -12.40
N PHE A 57 7.28 -6.88 -13.00
CA PHE A 57 7.05 -5.64 -12.27
C PHE A 57 5.67 -5.62 -11.64
N PHE A 58 4.62 -6.03 -12.37
CA PHE A 58 3.26 -6.12 -11.84
C PHE A 58 3.13 -7.09 -10.66
N VAL A 59 3.87 -8.20 -10.66
CA VAL A 59 3.90 -9.12 -9.52
C VAL A 59 4.61 -8.49 -8.31
N ILE A 60 5.67 -7.70 -8.50
CA ILE A 60 6.30 -6.90 -7.42
C ILE A 60 5.31 -5.90 -6.84
N VAL A 61 4.56 -5.21 -7.70
CA VAL A 61 3.51 -4.28 -7.28
C VAL A 61 2.49 -4.97 -6.39
N GLY A 62 1.98 -6.11 -6.84
CA GLY A 62 1.02 -6.92 -6.09
C GLY A 62 1.58 -7.34 -4.73
N ALA A 63 2.82 -7.82 -4.70
CA ALA A 63 3.46 -8.30 -3.46
C ALA A 63 3.61 -7.19 -2.43
N LEU A 64 4.13 -6.03 -2.84
CA LEU A 64 4.34 -4.89 -1.95
C LEU A 64 3.00 -4.31 -1.47
N GLY A 65 2.05 -4.07 -2.37
CA GLY A 65 0.75 -3.51 -2.01
C GLY A 65 -0.01 -4.38 -1.01
N LYS A 66 -0.03 -5.70 -1.23
CA LYS A 66 -0.65 -6.68 -0.33
C LYS A 66 0.03 -6.72 1.04
N SER A 67 1.36 -6.76 1.05
CA SER A 67 2.14 -6.79 2.29
C SER A 67 1.94 -5.51 3.11
N SER A 68 2.00 -4.35 2.48
CA SER A 68 1.87 -3.07 3.17
C SER A 68 0.47 -2.86 3.73
N PHE A 69 -0.57 -3.32 3.05
CA PHE A 69 -1.94 -3.27 3.58
C PHE A 69 -2.09 -4.17 4.82
N ALA A 70 -1.58 -5.39 4.78
CA ALA A 70 -1.61 -6.29 5.93
C ALA A 70 -0.80 -5.74 7.13
N LEU A 71 0.38 -5.17 6.87
CA LEU A 71 1.20 -4.52 7.89
C LEU A 71 0.49 -3.29 8.49
N LEU A 72 -0.21 -2.49 7.68
CA LEU A 72 -0.99 -1.36 8.15
C LEU A 72 -2.11 -1.82 9.11
N LEU A 73 -2.86 -2.87 8.74
CA LEU A 73 -3.89 -3.45 9.61
C LEU A 73 -3.32 -3.95 10.93
N ALA A 74 -2.19 -4.65 10.89
CA ALA A 74 -1.52 -5.14 12.09
C ALA A 74 -1.04 -3.97 12.97
N ALA A 75 -0.40 -2.95 12.38
CA ALA A 75 0.09 -1.79 13.12
C ALA A 75 -1.05 -1.02 13.80
N LEU A 76 -2.15 -0.76 13.07
CA LEU A 76 -3.32 -0.07 13.61
C LEU A 76 -4.04 -0.90 14.69
N ALA A 77 -4.05 -2.23 14.57
CA ALA A 77 -4.58 -3.09 15.62
C ALA A 77 -3.70 -3.09 16.88
N LEU A 78 -2.37 -3.05 16.73
CA LEU A 78 -1.43 -3.02 17.85
C LEU A 78 -1.49 -1.72 18.65
N ILE A 79 -1.78 -0.59 18.01
CA ILE A 79 -1.95 0.71 18.69
C ILE A 79 -3.38 0.96 19.20
N GLY A 80 -4.29 -0.01 19.02
CA GLY A 80 -5.67 0.06 19.53
C GLY A 80 -6.66 0.84 18.66
N GLU A 81 -6.24 1.34 17.49
CA GLU A 81 -7.09 2.06 16.53
C GLU A 81 -8.04 1.12 15.77
N LEU A 82 -7.68 -0.17 15.67
CA LEU A 82 -8.52 -1.22 15.12
C LEU A 82 -8.67 -2.39 16.09
N PRO A 83 -9.80 -3.11 16.06
CA PRO A 83 -9.93 -4.33 16.83
C PRO A 83 -8.97 -5.40 16.29
N ILE A 84 -8.40 -6.24 17.16
CA ILE A 84 -7.40 -7.28 16.77
C ILE A 84 -7.89 -8.19 15.64
N ARG A 85 -9.21 -8.40 15.53
CA ARG A 85 -9.83 -9.17 14.44
C ARG A 85 -9.60 -8.57 13.05
N ALA A 86 -9.39 -7.26 12.94
CA ALA A 86 -9.06 -6.59 11.68
C ALA A 86 -7.67 -7.01 11.17
N ALA A 87 -6.73 -7.35 12.06
CA ALA A 87 -5.43 -7.86 11.65
C ALA A 87 -5.55 -9.24 10.95
N PHE A 88 -6.52 -10.07 11.34
CA PHE A 88 -6.76 -11.35 10.67
C PHE A 88 -7.21 -11.19 9.21
N ALA A 89 -7.87 -10.09 8.85
CA ALA A 89 -8.21 -9.81 7.45
C ALA A 89 -6.96 -9.68 6.57
N GLY A 90 -5.85 -9.19 7.14
CA GLY A 90 -4.56 -9.07 6.45
C GLY A 90 -3.87 -10.41 6.18
N LEU A 91 -4.27 -11.52 6.81
CA LEU A 91 -3.65 -12.83 6.58
C LEU A 91 -3.84 -13.32 5.14
N ALA A 92 -5.01 -13.08 4.55
CA ALA A 92 -5.27 -13.42 3.16
C ALA A 92 -4.35 -12.64 2.20
N ASP A 93 -4.10 -11.37 2.51
CA ASP A 93 -3.19 -10.53 1.73
C ASP A 93 -1.73 -10.98 1.90
N LEU A 94 -1.30 -11.35 3.12
CA LEU A 94 0.04 -11.93 3.34
C LEU A 94 0.23 -13.26 2.61
N PHE A 95 -0.79 -14.11 2.57
CA PHE A 95 -0.74 -15.36 1.82
C PHE A 95 -0.55 -15.10 0.32
N ILE A 96 -1.31 -14.18 -0.26
CA ILE A 96 -1.16 -13.79 -1.67
C ILE A 96 0.22 -13.15 -1.91
N ALA A 97 0.67 -12.26 -1.02
CA ALA A 97 1.99 -11.65 -1.11
C ALA A 97 3.11 -12.69 -1.07
N ALA A 98 2.99 -13.71 -0.21
CA ALA A 98 3.95 -14.81 -0.13
C ALA A 98 4.02 -15.61 -1.44
N ILE A 99 2.88 -15.87 -2.09
CA ILE A 99 2.84 -16.50 -3.42
C ILE A 99 3.58 -15.62 -4.45
N PHE A 100 3.33 -14.32 -4.45
CA PHE A 100 4.00 -13.39 -5.37
C PHE A 100 5.51 -13.31 -5.12
N PHE A 101 5.95 -13.24 -3.87
CA PHE A 101 7.37 -13.28 -3.53
C PHE A 101 8.01 -14.62 -3.93
N ALA A 102 7.35 -15.75 -3.69
CA ALA A 102 7.84 -17.06 -4.11
C ALA A 102 8.03 -17.15 -5.63
N TRP A 103 7.04 -16.66 -6.40
CA TRP A 103 7.12 -16.58 -7.85
C TRP A 103 8.26 -15.67 -8.32
N LEU A 104 8.45 -14.51 -7.68
CA LEU A 104 9.53 -13.56 -7.99
C LEU A 104 10.91 -14.12 -7.70
N ILE A 105 11.05 -14.93 -6.65
CA ILE A 105 12.31 -15.62 -6.33
C ILE A 105 12.58 -16.69 -7.38
N LYS A 106 11.60 -17.55 -7.67
CA LYS A 106 11.75 -18.65 -8.65
C LYS A 106 12.15 -18.14 -10.04
N THR A 107 11.44 -17.15 -10.55
CA THR A 107 11.71 -16.56 -11.88
C THR A 107 12.98 -15.69 -11.91
N ARG A 108 13.64 -15.42 -10.77
CA ARG A 108 14.98 -14.82 -10.78
C ARG A 108 16.04 -15.85 -11.17
N THR A 109 15.84 -17.10 -10.79
CA THR A 109 16.83 -18.18 -10.95
C THR A 109 16.83 -18.77 -12.36
N GLU A 110 15.76 -18.54 -13.13
CA GLU A 110 15.59 -19.04 -14.51
C GLU A 110 16.11 -18.05 -15.58
N VAL A 111 16.63 -16.88 -15.19
CA VAL A 111 17.19 -15.83 -16.08
C VAL A 111 18.68 -15.70 -15.84
#